data_AF-A0A843HNV2-F1
#
_entry.id   AF-A0A843HNV2-F1
#
_cell.length_a   1.000
_cell.length_b   1.000
_cell.length_c   1.000
_cell.angle_alpha   90.00
_cell.angle_beta   90.00
_cell.angle_gamma   90.00
#
_symmetry.space_group_name_H-M   'P 1'
#
loop_
_entity.id
_entity.type
_entity.pdbx_description
1 polymer ?
#
loop_
_entity_poly.entity_id
_entity_poly.type
_entity_poly.pdbx_seq_one_letter_code
_entity_poly.pdbx_strand_id
1 'polypeptide(L)'
;MTLQFKVITSSNAADFEHEINNFMEKNYIMDIKYSTSSSSFSAFIMYCSKEESEKEAQEKIDSLQKDLNRQINIIKQTTSVKDEVLQRSFLAANDMLEKGKQLFS
;
A
#
# COMPACT_ATOMS: atom_id res chain seq x y z
N MET A 1 -9.85 -8.52 -2.46
CA MET A 1 -11.03 -8.30 -3.35
C MET A 1 -12.07 -9.38 -3.10
N THR A 2 -13.03 -9.06 -2.26
CA THR A 2 -14.11 -9.95 -1.84
C THR A 2 -15.30 -9.80 -2.79
N LEU A 3 -15.79 -10.92 -3.31
CA LEU A 3 -16.99 -10.95 -4.13
C LEU A 3 -18.24 -10.77 -3.26
N GLN A 4 -19.11 -9.84 -3.65
CA GLN A 4 -20.33 -9.51 -2.94
C GLN A 4 -21.55 -9.50 -3.88
N PHE A 5 -22.73 -9.65 -3.28
CA PHE A 5 -24.01 -9.65 -3.99
C PHE A 5 -24.97 -8.65 -3.34
N LYS A 6 -25.69 -7.87 -4.16
CA LYS A 6 -26.75 -6.97 -3.71
C LYS A 6 -28.00 -7.17 -4.56
N VAL A 7 -29.16 -7.06 -3.92
CA VAL A 7 -30.45 -6.94 -4.60
C VAL A 7 -30.97 -5.52 -4.40
N ILE A 8 -31.34 -4.86 -5.49
CA ILE A 8 -32.04 -3.57 -5.48
C ILE A 8 -33.43 -3.81 -6.04
N THR A 9 -34.47 -3.32 -5.35
CA THR A 9 -35.86 -3.43 -5.82
C THR A 9 -36.58 -2.10 -5.61
N SER A 10 -37.50 -1.77 -6.51
CA SER A 10 -38.34 -0.57 -6.39
C SER A 10 -39.61 -0.73 -7.20
N SER A 11 -40.71 -0.06 -6.81
CA SER A 11 -41.93 0.06 -7.61
C SER A 11 -41.92 1.29 -8.53
N ASN A 12 -40.93 2.16 -8.39
CA ASN A 12 -40.73 3.37 -9.17
C ASN A 12 -39.45 3.28 -10.01
N ALA A 13 -39.56 3.54 -11.30
CA ALA A 13 -38.44 3.44 -12.24
C ALA A 13 -37.33 4.45 -11.95
N ALA A 14 -37.68 5.70 -11.61
CA ALA A 14 -36.71 6.75 -11.35
C ALA A 14 -35.90 6.47 -10.08
N ASP A 15 -36.56 5.99 -9.02
CA ASP A 15 -35.88 5.61 -7.77
C ASP A 15 -34.96 4.40 -7.99
N PHE A 16 -35.42 3.42 -8.78
CA PHE A 16 -34.63 2.25 -9.15
C PHE A 16 -33.36 2.63 -9.90
N GLU A 17 -33.49 3.47 -10.93
CA GLU A 17 -32.40 3.95 -11.74
C GLU A 17 -31.41 4.76 -10.88
N HIS A 18 -31.92 5.65 -10.02
CA HIS A 18 -31.08 6.44 -9.13
C HIS A 18 -30.28 5.55 -8.17
N GLU A 19 -30.91 4.56 -7.54
CA GLU A 19 -30.22 3.68 -6.60
C GLU A 19 -29.16 2.82 -7.30
N ILE A 20 -29.48 2.28 -8.48
CA ILE A 20 -28.53 1.49 -9.27
C ILE A 20 -27.34 2.36 -9.69
N ASN A 21 -27.55 3.55 -10.23
CA ASN A 21 -26.45 4.42 -10.66
C ASN A 21 -25.53 4.80 -9.49
N ASN A 22 -26.11 5.23 -8.36
CA ASN A 22 -25.34 5.53 -7.14
C ASN A 22 -24.57 4.30 -6.62
N PHE A 23 -25.14 3.09 -6.79
CA PHE A 23 -24.46 1.86 -6.41
C PHE A 23 -23.28 1.52 -7.34
N MET A 24 -23.46 1.69 -8.66
CA MET A 24 -22.42 1.44 -9.66
C MET A 24 -21.26 2.43 -9.58
N GLU A 25 -21.50 3.67 -9.15
CA GLU A 25 -20.44 4.65 -8.93
C GLU A 25 -19.46 4.22 -7.82
N LYS A 26 -19.96 3.56 -6.77
CA LYS A 26 -19.18 3.20 -5.58
C LYS A 26 -18.54 1.81 -5.64
N ASN A 27 -18.91 0.99 -6.61
CA ASN A 27 -18.54 -0.42 -6.65
C ASN A 27 -17.99 -0.82 -8.02
N TYR A 28 -17.10 -1.82 -8.03
CA TYR A 28 -16.70 -2.48 -9.26
C TYR A 28 -17.75 -3.54 -9.59
N ILE A 29 -18.61 -3.25 -10.57
CA ILE A 29 -19.67 -4.17 -11.00
C ILE A 29 -19.08 -5.25 -11.90
N MET A 30 -19.42 -6.50 -11.61
CA MET A 30 -18.99 -7.64 -12.42
C MET A 30 -20.14 -8.22 -13.26
N ASP A 31 -21.33 -8.31 -12.68
CA ASP A 31 -22.53 -8.74 -13.41
C ASP A 31 -23.78 -8.07 -12.83
N ILE A 32 -24.77 -7.87 -13.67
CA ILE A 32 -26.08 -7.37 -13.27
C ILE A 32 -27.19 -8.08 -14.05
N LYS A 33 -28.18 -8.59 -13.32
CA LYS A 33 -29.38 -9.20 -13.90
C LYS A 33 -30.61 -8.43 -13.49
N TYR A 34 -31.33 -7.94 -14.48
CA TYR A 34 -32.57 -7.19 -14.28
C TYR A 34 -33.78 -8.11 -14.39
N SER A 35 -34.80 -7.80 -13.60
CA SER A 35 -36.13 -8.37 -13.70
C SER A 35 -37.13 -7.24 -13.47
N THR A 36 -38.14 -7.16 -14.33
CA THR A 36 -39.17 -6.14 -14.26
C THR A 36 -40.55 -6.78 -14.37
N SER A 37 -41.50 -6.24 -13.63
CA SER A 37 -42.93 -6.53 -13.74
C SER A 37 -43.71 -5.24 -13.99
N SER A 38 -45.03 -5.33 -14.15
CA SER A 38 -45.89 -4.15 -14.32
C SER A 38 -45.88 -3.19 -13.13
N SER A 39 -45.40 -3.63 -11.96
CA SER A 39 -45.43 -2.83 -10.72
C SER A 39 -44.10 -2.81 -9.97
N SER A 40 -43.04 -3.43 -10.51
CA SER A 40 -41.75 -3.50 -9.83
C SER A 40 -40.56 -3.67 -10.77
N PHE A 41 -39.43 -3.16 -10.31
CA PHE A 41 -38.11 -3.27 -10.90
C PHE A 41 -37.21 -3.97 -9.88
N SER A 42 -36.34 -4.85 -10.34
CA SER A 42 -35.40 -5.58 -9.50
C SER A 42 -34.09 -5.79 -10.25
N ALA A 43 -32.97 -5.66 -9.55
CA ALA A 43 -31.64 -6.00 -10.04
C ALA A 43 -30.93 -6.87 -9.02
N PHE A 44 -30.35 -7.97 -9.50
CA PHE A 44 -29.36 -8.74 -8.77
C PHE A 44 -27.98 -8.35 -9.28
N ILE A 45 -27.12 -7.88 -8.39
CA ILE A 45 -25.85 -7.25 -8.73
C ILE A 45 -24.72 -8.03 -8.06
N MET A 46 -23.77 -8.48 -8.85
CA MET A 46 -22.52 -9.08 -8.42
C MET A 46 -21.41 -8.03 -8.52
N TYR A 47 -20.71 -7.75 -7.41
CA TYR A 47 -19.78 -6.62 -7.33
C TYR A 47 -18.63 -6.86 -6.36
N CYS A 48 -17.63 -5.98 -6.43
CA CYS A 48 -16.57 -5.83 -5.45
C CYS A 48 -16.56 -4.38 -4.93
N SER A 49 -16.36 -4.18 -3.63
CA SER A 49 -16.30 -2.83 -3.04
C SER A 49 -15.03 -2.08 -3.50
N LYS A 50 -15.19 -0.86 -4.01
CA LYS A 50 -14.05 0.01 -4.36
C LYS A 50 -13.31 0.44 -3.08
N GLU A 51 -14.06 0.91 -2.10
CA GLU A 51 -13.53 1.41 -0.82
C GLU A 51 -12.74 0.32 -0.07
N GLU A 52 -13.24 -0.91 -0.03
CA GLU A 52 -12.53 -2.03 0.61
C GLU A 52 -11.21 -2.32 -0.12
N SER A 53 -11.24 -2.29 -1.46
CA SER A 53 -10.04 -2.50 -2.28
C SER A 53 -9.01 -1.38 -2.10
N GLU A 54 -9.45 -0.13 -2.01
CA GLU A 54 -8.59 1.04 -1.76
C GLU A 54 -7.99 0.99 -0.35
N LYS A 55 -8.78 0.62 0.66
CA LYS A 55 -8.30 0.43 2.03
C LYS A 55 -7.26 -0.68 2.12
N GLU A 56 -7.52 -1.85 1.53
CA GLU A 56 -6.55 -2.95 1.46
C GLU A 56 -5.24 -2.50 0.78
N ALA A 57 -5.33 -1.69 -0.28
CA ALA A 57 -4.16 -1.17 -0.98
C ALA A 57 -3.37 -0.19 -0.10
N GLN A 58 -4.07 0.71 0.60
CA GLN A 58 -3.44 1.68 1.50
C GLN A 58 -2.72 1.01 2.67
N GLU A 59 -3.34 0.02 3.32
CA GLU A 59 -2.71 -0.74 4.41
C GLU A 59 -1.41 -1.43 3.96
N LYS A 60 -1.39 -1.97 2.73
CA LYS A 60 -0.19 -2.55 2.14
C LYS A 60 0.89 -1.50 1.88
N ILE A 61 0.51 -0.34 1.35
CA ILE A 61 1.45 0.78 1.13
C ILE A 61 2.08 1.21 2.45
N ASP A 62 1.27 1.41 3.49
CA ASP A 62 1.73 1.83 4.81
C ASP A 62 2.71 0.80 5.41
N SER A 63 2.40 -0.50 5.28
CA SER A 63 3.30 -1.58 5.72
C SER A 63 4.63 -1.55 4.96
N LEU A 64 4.60 -1.40 3.63
CA LEU A 64 5.80 -1.35 2.80
C LEU A 64 6.66 -0.12 3.12
N GLN A 65 6.03 1.04 3.37
CA GLN A 65 6.73 2.26 3.78
C GLN A 65 7.42 2.09 5.13
N LYS A 66 6.76 1.45 6.10
CA LYS A 66 7.34 1.16 7.41
C LYS A 66 8.57 0.26 7.30
N ASP A 67 8.47 -0.80 6.50
CA ASP A 67 9.58 -1.73 6.28
C ASP A 67 10.76 -1.07 5.55
N LEU A 68 10.47 -0.26 4.53
CA LEU A 68 11.50 0.51 3.82
C LEU A 68 12.24 1.46 4.76
N ASN A 69 11.51 2.21 5.60
CA ASN A 69 12.10 3.12 6.58
C ASN A 69 12.99 2.37 7.59
N ARG A 70 12.56 1.19 8.04
CA ARG A 70 13.38 0.32 8.90
C ARG A 70 14.68 -0.08 8.21
N GLN A 71 14.61 -0.51 6.95
CA GLN A 71 15.80 -0.90 6.18
C GLN A 71 16.76 0.28 5.98
N ILE A 72 16.25 1.46 5.62
CA ILE A 72 17.05 2.68 5.47
C ILE A 72 17.81 2.99 6.77
N ASN A 73 17.15 2.87 7.92
CA ASN A 73 17.80 3.13 9.22
C ASN A 73 18.93 2.14 9.52
N ILE A 74 18.73 0.85 9.21
CA ILE A 74 19.78 -0.18 9.37
C ILE A 74 20.98 0.14 8.47
N ILE A 75 20.73 0.52 7.22
CA ILE A 75 21.80 0.89 6.27
C ILE A 75 22.58 2.09 6.81
N LYS A 76 21.89 3.16 7.24
CA LYS A 76 22.53 4.36 7.81
C LYS A 76 23.43 4.03 8.99
N GLN A 77 22.94 3.23 9.93
CA GLN A 77 23.75 2.81 11.10
C GLN A 77 24.96 1.98 10.68
N THR A 78 24.76 1.03 9.77
CA THR A 78 25.84 0.16 9.28
C THR A 78 26.94 0.95 8.58
N THR A 79 26.56 1.92 7.73
CA THR A 79 27.51 2.81 7.06
C THR A 79 28.27 3.68 8.06
N SER A 80 27.57 4.28 9.03
CA SER A 80 28.21 5.08 10.09
C SER A 80 29.27 4.28 10.85
N VAL A 81 28.96 3.04 11.25
CA VAL A 81 29.92 2.17 11.95
C VAL A 81 31.11 1.83 11.05
N LYS A 82 30.89 1.55 9.76
CA LYS A 82 31.99 1.27 8.82
C LYS A 82 32.91 2.47 8.64
N ASP A 83 32.36 3.67 8.55
CA ASP A 83 33.14 4.91 8.43
C ASP A 83 34.01 5.15 9.67
N GLU A 84 33.46 4.93 10.88
CA GLU A 84 34.22 5.02 12.12
C GLU A 84 35.38 4.02 12.18
N VAL A 85 35.14 2.78 11.75
CA VAL A 85 36.19 1.74 11.72
C VAL A 85 37.30 2.13 10.75
N LEU A 86 36.94 2.58 9.53
CA LEU A 86 37.91 3.03 8.53
C LEU A 86 38.75 4.21 9.04
N GLN A 87 38.13 5.20 9.69
CA GLN A 87 38.85 6.33 10.28
C GLN A 87 39.84 5.88 11.37
N ARG A 88 39.43 4.99 12.28
CA ARG A 88 40.32 4.48 13.33
C ARG A 88 41.48 3.68 12.75
N SER A 89 41.22 2.83 11.75
CA SER A 89 42.26 2.07 11.06
C SER A 89 43.26 2.98 10.34
N PHE A 90 42.79 4.04 9.68
CA PHE A 90 43.66 5.02 9.05
C PHE A 90 44.55 5.75 10.06
N LEU A 91 43.97 6.24 11.16
CA LEU A 91 44.72 6.92 12.21
C LEU A 91 45.79 6.01 12.84
N ALA A 92 45.45 4.75 13.12
CA ALA A 92 46.39 3.78 13.67
C ALA A 92 47.56 3.48 12.72
N ALA A 93 47.27 3.33 11.42
CA ALA A 93 48.30 3.14 10.41
C ALA A 93 49.24 4.37 10.30
N ASN A 94 48.69 5.57 10.38
CA ASN A 94 49.48 6.79 10.33
C ASN A 94 50.38 6.96 11.57
N ASP A 95 49.88 6.65 12.77
CA ASP A 95 50.66 6.67 14.00
C ASP A 95 51.84 5.69 13.95
N MET A 96 51.63 4.49 13.38
CA MET A 96 52.70 3.52 13.16
C MET A 96 53.77 4.04 12.18
N LEU A 97 53.37 4.71 11.11
CA LEU A 97 54.31 5.31 10.16
C LEU A 97 55.16 6.41 10.80
N GLU A 98 54.55 7.29 11.59
CA GLU A 98 55.28 8.36 12.28
C GLU A 98 56.26 7.80 13.33
N LYS A 99 55.83 6.80 14.12
CA LYS A 99 56.74 6.08 15.04
C LYS A 99 57.89 5.40 14.30
N GLY A 100 57.60 4.80 13.15
CA GLY A 100 58.62 4.21 12.28
C GLY A 100 59.66 5.24 11.82
N LYS A 101 59.21 6.41 11.33
CA LYS A 101 60.13 7.49 10.91
C LYS A 101 61.06 7.93 12.05
N GLN A 102 60.53 8.10 13.26
CA GLN A 102 61.32 8.52 14.43
C GLN A 102 62.40 7.51 14.85
N LEU A 103 62.19 6.20 14.60
CA LEU A 103 63.15 5.15 14.93
C LEU A 103 64.31 5.05 13.92
N PHE A 104 64.12 5.58 12.71
CA PHE A 104 65.11 5.52 11.62
C PHE A 104 65.68 6.89 11.23
N SER A 105 65.26 7.96 11.90
CA SER A 105 65.84 9.31 11.85
C SER A 105 66.87 9.50 12.96
#